data_AF-A0A1W1HIA9-F1
#
_entry.id   AF-A0A1W1HIA9-F1
#
_cell.length_a   1.000
_cell.length_b   1.000
_cell.length_c   1.000
_cell.angle_alpha   90.00
_cell.angle_beta   90.00
_cell.angle_gamma   90.00
#
_symmetry.space_group_name_H-M   'P 1'
#
loop_
_entity.id
_entity.type
_entity.pdbx_description
1 polymer ?
#
loop_
_entity_poly.entity_id
_entity_poly.type
_entity_poly.pdbx_seq_one_letter_code
_entity_poly.pdbx_strand_id
1 'polypeptide(L)'
;MDSNIKKSAIAGFTLIEILISLAISGILMSGVYVSYLSQNKSYETQQRVIEMQQNLRNAMYHITRDIRMAGFNPTGSAAVAGITYVDFEDLDGNLDDTDGYAYDDLTAFSTLTFIRDDSEDGIVDSGETIIYGLYDYPVSSPNTIVDLYKDEGAGRQLLAQGIEAIGFAYAFDSDPVDTDGDGATDTYGNGSIDMDASNNIIWAIDSDNDQFLDKALDTDADGDIDMSDTPGGIAINSVTTYDLTEIGNKVDIKRIMAVKIWILAKAIKKTEGYSCSGQTYVVGNKRVAPVPPDDDEYMRRLMVNTVMCRNAAL
;
A
#
# COMPACT_ATOMS: atom_id res chain seq x y z
N MET A 1 6.44 -56.15 75.27
CA MET A 1 5.53 -55.01 75.02
C MET A 1 5.35 -54.95 73.52
N ASP A 2 4.32 -55.62 73.02
CA ASP A 2 4.08 -55.76 71.58
C ASP A 2 3.45 -54.47 71.03
N SER A 3 4.15 -53.83 70.07
CA SER A 3 3.63 -52.66 69.37
C SER A 3 2.59 -53.10 68.34
N ASN A 4 1.31 -52.84 68.62
CA ASN A 4 0.23 -53.01 67.66
C ASN A 4 0.32 -51.95 66.54
N ILE A 5 0.97 -52.27 65.43
CA ILE A 5 0.90 -51.48 64.20
C ILE A 5 -0.48 -51.71 63.58
N LYS A 6 -1.39 -50.74 63.72
CA LYS A 6 -2.67 -50.74 62.98
C LYS A 6 -2.37 -50.62 61.49
N LYS A 7 -2.58 -51.71 60.72
CA LYS A 7 -2.62 -51.63 59.26
C LYS A 7 -3.82 -50.78 58.84
N SER A 8 -3.56 -49.61 58.27
CA SER A 8 -4.58 -48.83 57.57
C SER A 8 -5.01 -49.61 56.33
N ALA A 9 -6.23 -50.12 56.30
CA ALA A 9 -6.80 -50.72 55.10
C ALA A 9 -7.07 -49.59 54.10
N ILE A 10 -6.40 -49.63 52.94
CA ILE A 10 -6.69 -48.72 51.83
C ILE A 10 -8.01 -49.21 51.23
N ALA A 11 -9.07 -48.43 51.37
CA ALA A 11 -10.34 -48.70 50.71
C ALA A 11 -10.17 -48.50 49.19
N GLY A 12 -10.58 -49.47 48.39
CA GLY A 12 -10.62 -49.35 46.93
C GLY A 12 -11.86 -48.56 46.45
N PHE A 13 -11.82 -48.09 45.21
CA PHE A 13 -12.94 -47.37 44.59
C PHE A 13 -14.08 -48.31 44.19
N THR A 14 -15.31 -47.86 44.39
CA THR A 14 -16.49 -48.55 43.84
C THR A 14 -16.63 -48.27 42.35
N LEU A 15 -17.27 -49.18 41.62
CA LEU A 15 -17.51 -49.02 40.17
C LEU A 15 -18.30 -47.75 39.86
N ILE A 16 -19.28 -47.40 40.71
CA ILE A 16 -20.12 -46.20 40.51
C ILE A 16 -19.32 -44.91 40.68
N GLU A 17 -18.35 -44.85 41.61
CA GLU A 17 -17.47 -43.69 41.78
C GLU A 17 -16.57 -43.46 40.56
N ILE A 18 -16.06 -44.54 39.95
CA ILE A 18 -15.26 -44.44 38.72
C ILE A 18 -16.12 -43.96 37.54
N LEU A 19 -17.35 -44.47 37.40
CA LEU A 19 -18.27 -44.05 36.33
C LEU A 19 -18.66 -42.57 36.46
N ILE A 20 -18.98 -42.11 37.68
CA ILE A 20 -19.29 -40.69 37.94
C ILE A 20 -18.07 -39.81 37.66
N SER A 21 -16.89 -40.22 38.13
CA SER A 21 -15.64 -39.48 37.91
C SER A 21 -15.29 -39.35 36.43
N LEU A 22 -15.48 -40.42 35.64
CA LEU A 22 -15.27 -40.42 34.20
C LEU A 22 -16.28 -39.51 33.48
N ALA A 23 -17.54 -39.55 33.89
CA ALA A 23 -18.59 -38.71 33.33
C ALA A 23 -18.29 -37.21 33.54
N ILE A 24 -17.92 -36.81 34.76
CA ILE A 24 -17.55 -35.43 35.08
C ILE A 24 -16.28 -35.02 34.32
N SER A 25 -15.28 -35.90 34.26
CA SER A 25 -14.03 -35.65 33.51
C SER A 25 -14.29 -35.46 32.02
N GLY A 26 -15.21 -36.23 31.43
CA GLY A 26 -15.61 -36.09 30.03
C GLY A 26 -16.27 -34.74 29.74
N ILE A 27 -17.16 -34.28 30.62
CA ILE A 27 -17.80 -32.95 30.50
C ILE A 27 -16.74 -31.84 30.61
N LEU A 28 -15.82 -31.95 31.58
CA LEU A 28 -14.73 -30.99 31.74
C LEU A 28 -13.81 -30.95 30.51
N MET A 29 -13.41 -32.11 29.99
CA MET A 29 -12.58 -32.20 28.79
C MET A 29 -13.27 -31.61 27.56
N SER A 30 -14.59 -31.77 27.42
CA SER A 30 -15.35 -31.13 26.34
C SER A 30 -15.25 -29.60 26.41
N GLY A 31 -15.40 -29.01 27.60
CA GLY A 31 -15.22 -27.56 27.79
C GLY A 31 -13.81 -27.08 27.48
N VAL A 32 -12.79 -27.81 27.94
CA VAL A 32 -11.38 -27.50 27.65
C VAL A 32 -11.09 -27.60 26.15
N TYR A 33 -11.63 -28.62 25.48
CA TYR A 33 -11.44 -28.83 24.05
C TYR A 33 -12.04 -27.69 23.20
N VAL A 34 -13.25 -27.22 23.54
CA VAL A 34 -13.86 -26.06 22.88
C VAL A 34 -13.02 -24.80 23.10
N SER A 35 -12.53 -24.58 24.31
CA SER A 35 -11.62 -23.45 24.61
C SER A 35 -10.33 -23.53 23.79
N TYR A 36 -9.75 -24.72 23.66
CA TYR A 36 -8.56 -24.96 22.85
C TYR A 36 -8.82 -24.63 21.37
N LEU A 37 -9.94 -25.08 20.80
CA LEU A 37 -10.31 -24.77 19.41
C LEU A 37 -10.47 -23.27 19.17
N SER A 38 -11.15 -22.57 20.09
CA SER A 38 -11.30 -21.11 20.01
C SER A 38 -9.94 -20.41 20.04
N GLN A 39 -9.07 -20.84 20.95
CA GLN A 39 -7.74 -20.26 21.09
C GLN A 39 -6.87 -20.53 19.85
N ASN A 40 -6.91 -21.74 19.29
CA ASN A 40 -6.19 -22.08 18.07
C ASN A 40 -6.67 -21.23 16.87
N LYS A 41 -7.99 -21.04 16.71
CA LYS A 41 -8.55 -20.17 15.65
C LYS A 41 -8.10 -18.72 15.81
N SER A 42 -8.08 -18.19 17.04
CA SER A 42 -7.58 -16.84 17.31
C SER A 42 -6.09 -16.70 17.00
N TYR A 43 -5.27 -17.69 17.37
CA TYR A 43 -3.84 -17.70 17.06
C TYR A 43 -3.58 -17.69 15.55
N GLU A 44 -4.24 -18.54 14.78
CA GLU A 44 -4.13 -18.58 13.31
C GLU A 44 -4.52 -17.24 12.67
N THR A 45 -5.59 -16.62 13.16
CA THR A 45 -6.05 -15.32 12.65
C THR A 45 -5.04 -14.22 12.93
N GLN A 46 -4.49 -14.18 14.14
CA GLN A 46 -3.45 -13.21 14.52
C GLN A 46 -2.18 -13.41 13.69
N GLN A 47 -1.77 -14.66 13.46
CA GLN A 47 -0.60 -14.98 12.65
C GLN A 47 -0.74 -14.45 11.21
N ARG A 48 -1.92 -14.59 10.60
CA ARG A 48 -2.20 -14.05 9.25
C ARG A 48 -2.08 -12.52 9.19
N VAL A 49 -2.58 -11.82 10.22
CA VAL A 49 -2.47 -10.36 10.31
C VAL A 49 -1.01 -9.94 10.46
N ILE A 50 -0.23 -10.66 11.27
CA ILE A 50 1.20 -10.38 11.47
C ILE A 50 1.97 -10.56 10.16
N GLU A 51 1.73 -11.65 9.43
CA GLU A 51 2.37 -11.92 8.15
C GLU A 51 2.07 -10.82 7.13
N MET A 52 0.81 -10.43 6.98
CA MET A 52 0.39 -9.34 6.09
C MET A 52 1.06 -8.00 6.48
N GLN A 53 1.10 -7.67 7.76
CA GLN A 53 1.75 -6.45 8.24
C GLN A 53 3.27 -6.45 8.04
N GLN A 54 3.92 -7.59 8.25
CA GLN A 54 5.36 -7.72 8.02
C GLN A 54 5.68 -7.58 6.53
N ASN A 55 4.87 -8.19 5.67
CA ASN A 55 4.99 -8.10 4.23
C ASN A 55 4.82 -6.64 3.75
N LEU A 56 3.76 -5.96 4.21
CA LEU A 56 3.54 -4.54 3.95
C LEU A 56 4.69 -3.65 4.44
N ARG A 57 5.22 -3.91 5.64
CA ARG A 57 6.35 -3.15 6.18
C ARG A 57 7.60 -3.33 5.33
N ASN A 58 7.85 -4.53 4.83
CA ASN A 58 8.99 -4.81 3.96
C ASN A 58 8.84 -4.08 2.62
N ALA A 59 7.68 -4.22 1.96
CA ALA A 59 7.34 -3.50 0.74
C ALA A 59 7.52 -1.99 0.90
N MET A 60 6.89 -1.42 1.93
CA MET A 60 6.96 0.02 2.21
C MET A 60 8.39 0.47 2.48
N TYR A 61 9.20 -0.33 3.19
CA TYR A 61 10.61 -0.01 3.43
C TYR A 61 11.41 0.11 2.13
N HIS A 62 11.22 -0.83 1.19
CA HIS A 62 11.89 -0.79 -0.12
C HIS A 62 11.47 0.44 -0.94
N ILE A 63 10.16 0.66 -1.11
CA ILE A 63 9.63 1.82 -1.84
C ILE A 63 10.16 3.13 -1.23
N THR A 64 10.03 3.28 0.09
CA THR A 64 10.43 4.51 0.79
C THR A 64 11.92 4.77 0.70
N ARG A 65 12.74 3.70 0.79
CA ARG A 65 14.19 3.81 0.67
C ARG A 65 14.59 4.25 -0.74
N ASP A 66 13.99 3.67 -1.76
CA ASP A 66 14.38 3.93 -3.14
C ASP A 66 13.89 5.32 -3.59
N ILE A 67 12.67 5.73 -3.23
CA ILE A 67 12.15 7.09 -3.50
C ILE A 67 13.03 8.17 -2.87
N ARG A 68 13.60 7.94 -1.68
CA ARG A 68 14.53 8.90 -1.06
C ARG A 68 15.82 9.10 -1.87
N MET A 69 16.16 8.14 -2.73
CA MET A 69 17.31 8.21 -3.64
C MET A 69 16.90 8.64 -5.05
N ALA A 70 15.61 8.78 -5.35
CA ALA A 70 15.14 9.32 -6.62
C ALA A 70 15.76 10.71 -6.85
N GLY A 71 16.33 10.92 -8.04
CA GLY A 71 17.02 12.17 -8.38
C GLY A 71 18.47 12.26 -7.93
N PHE A 72 19.03 11.20 -7.36
CA PHE A 72 20.46 11.20 -7.03
C PHE A 72 21.30 11.36 -8.31
N ASN A 73 21.98 12.50 -8.44
CA ASN A 73 22.84 12.86 -9.58
C ASN A 73 23.98 13.79 -9.06
N PRO A 74 24.99 13.24 -8.38
CA PRO A 74 26.02 14.03 -7.70
C PRO A 74 26.92 14.82 -8.66
N THR A 75 26.99 14.41 -9.93
CA THR A 75 27.82 15.06 -10.96
C THR A 75 27.03 16.08 -11.78
N GLY A 76 25.71 16.18 -11.60
CA GLY A 76 24.82 17.00 -12.42
C GLY A 76 24.86 16.62 -13.90
N SER A 77 25.39 15.44 -14.23
CA SER A 77 25.72 15.03 -15.60
C SER A 77 24.63 14.14 -16.20
N ALA A 78 23.82 13.48 -15.39
CA ALA A 78 22.66 12.75 -15.88
C ALA A 78 21.64 13.72 -16.51
N ALA A 79 21.29 13.48 -17.78
CA ALA A 79 20.32 14.30 -18.50
C ALA A 79 18.89 14.17 -17.96
N VAL A 80 18.60 13.08 -17.23
CA VAL A 80 17.30 12.79 -16.61
C VAL A 80 17.55 12.12 -15.26
N ALA A 81 17.20 12.79 -14.17
CA ALA A 81 17.22 12.24 -12.81
C ALA A 81 15.92 12.67 -12.10
N GLY A 82 15.41 11.85 -11.19
CA GLY A 82 14.20 12.15 -10.42
C GLY A 82 13.06 11.23 -10.80
N ILE A 83 11.84 11.66 -10.48
CA ILE A 83 10.62 10.98 -10.93
C ILE A 83 10.46 11.28 -12.42
N THR A 84 10.31 10.23 -13.23
CA THR A 84 10.33 10.33 -14.70
C THR A 84 9.03 9.94 -15.34
N TYR A 85 8.28 9.01 -14.73
CA TYR A 85 6.93 8.66 -15.15
C TYR A 85 6.08 8.35 -13.94
N VAL A 86 4.83 8.82 -13.98
CA VAL A 86 3.78 8.54 -13.00
C VAL A 86 2.54 8.25 -13.81
N ASP A 87 2.12 6.99 -13.81
CA ASP A 87 1.02 6.56 -14.68
C ASP A 87 -0.01 5.76 -13.88
N PHE A 88 -1.21 5.71 -14.43
CA PHE A 88 -2.16 4.64 -14.13
C PHE A 88 -2.08 3.62 -15.27
N GLU A 89 -1.52 2.44 -14.99
CA GLU A 89 -1.47 1.33 -15.94
C GLU A 89 -2.61 0.34 -15.65
N ASP A 90 -3.45 0.04 -16.65
CA ASP A 90 -4.53 -0.97 -16.54
C ASP A 90 -4.02 -2.40 -16.70
N LEU A 91 -2.88 -2.71 -16.10
CA LEU A 91 -2.26 -3.98 -16.39
C LEU A 91 -1.68 -4.60 -15.13
N ASP A 92 -2.21 -5.77 -14.77
CA ASP A 92 -1.56 -6.76 -13.91
C ASP A 92 -0.22 -7.28 -14.51
N GLY A 93 0.32 -6.57 -15.50
CA GLY A 93 1.55 -6.85 -16.20
C GLY A 93 1.60 -8.20 -16.89
N ASN A 94 0.55 -9.03 -16.84
CA ASN A 94 0.61 -10.36 -17.41
C ASN A 94 0.51 -10.24 -18.94
N LEU A 95 1.17 -11.14 -19.65
CA LEU A 95 1.24 -11.18 -21.11
C LEU A 95 -0.12 -11.40 -21.82
N ASP A 96 -1.25 -11.22 -21.13
CA ASP A 96 -2.61 -11.45 -21.63
C ASP A 96 -3.32 -10.18 -22.12
N ASP A 97 -2.82 -8.97 -21.81
CA ASP A 97 -3.34 -7.75 -22.45
C ASP A 97 -2.76 -7.59 -23.85
N THR A 98 -3.57 -8.02 -24.81
CA THR A 98 -3.31 -7.89 -26.25
C THR A 98 -3.98 -6.64 -26.83
N ASP A 99 -4.70 -5.83 -26.02
CA ASP A 99 -5.54 -4.76 -26.52
C ASP A 99 -5.12 -3.34 -26.14
N GLY A 100 -3.91 -3.11 -25.61
CA GLY A 100 -3.07 -1.95 -25.98
C GLY A 100 -3.67 -0.54 -25.92
N TYR A 101 -4.76 -0.34 -25.18
CA TYR A 101 -5.50 0.91 -25.02
C TYR A 101 -6.01 1.02 -23.58
N ALA A 102 -5.08 1.11 -22.64
CA ALA A 102 -5.34 1.37 -21.24
C ALA A 102 -5.09 2.85 -20.93
N TYR A 103 -6.06 3.73 -21.18
CA TYR A 103 -5.93 5.17 -20.89
C TYR A 103 -7.04 5.75 -20.01
N ASP A 104 -7.97 4.94 -19.48
CA ASP A 104 -9.09 5.48 -18.67
C ASP A 104 -9.73 4.44 -17.73
N ASP A 105 -9.03 3.36 -17.35
CA ASP A 105 -9.69 2.41 -16.45
C ASP A 105 -9.66 2.87 -14.99
N LEU A 106 -10.85 3.11 -14.45
CA LEU A 106 -11.09 3.23 -13.01
C LEU A 106 -10.60 1.98 -12.25
N THR A 107 -10.26 0.87 -12.93
CA THR A 107 -9.60 -0.32 -12.38
C THR A 107 -8.07 -0.36 -12.46
N ALA A 108 -7.43 0.55 -13.20
CA ALA A 108 -5.96 0.59 -13.39
C ALA A 108 -5.13 0.74 -12.09
N PHE A 109 -3.94 0.18 -12.04
CA PHE A 109 -3.05 0.34 -10.89
C PHE A 109 -2.10 1.51 -11.08
N SER A 110 -1.79 2.23 -9.99
CA SER A 110 -0.77 3.28 -10.05
C SER A 110 0.62 2.67 -10.20
N THR A 111 1.39 3.18 -11.15
CA THR A 111 2.81 2.88 -11.30
C THR A 111 3.66 4.11 -10.99
N LEU A 112 4.88 3.87 -10.55
CA LEU A 112 5.85 4.92 -10.24
C LEU A 112 7.19 4.53 -10.81
N THR A 113 7.71 5.37 -11.70
CA THR A 113 9.05 5.22 -12.29
C THR A 113 9.93 6.40 -11.92
N PHE A 114 11.13 6.10 -11.45
CA PHE A 114 12.14 7.12 -11.17
C PHE A 114 13.54 6.61 -11.46
N ILE A 115 14.44 7.56 -11.62
CA ILE A 115 15.84 7.30 -11.94
C ILE A 115 16.73 7.76 -10.78
N ARG A 116 17.77 6.96 -10.51
CA ARG A 116 18.91 7.31 -9.65
C ARG A 116 20.21 6.94 -10.38
N ASP A 117 21.15 7.87 -10.48
CA ASP A 117 22.47 7.64 -11.06
C ASP A 117 23.39 7.11 -9.94
N ASP A 118 23.35 5.79 -9.71
CA ASP A 118 24.15 5.11 -8.68
C ASP A 118 25.62 4.99 -9.10
N SER A 119 25.89 5.02 -10.41
CA SER A 119 27.23 4.88 -10.99
C SER A 119 28.02 6.20 -11.08
N GLU A 120 27.32 7.33 -10.95
CA GLU A 120 27.82 8.71 -11.04
C GLU A 120 28.43 9.07 -12.40
N ASP A 121 28.06 8.37 -13.47
CA ASP A 121 28.66 8.56 -14.80
C ASP A 121 27.86 9.48 -15.73
N GLY A 122 26.66 9.90 -15.29
CA GLY A 122 25.78 10.78 -16.04
C GLY A 122 25.02 10.10 -17.18
N ILE A 123 25.01 8.77 -17.22
CA ILE A 123 24.25 7.96 -18.17
C ILE A 123 23.30 7.08 -17.36
N VAL A 124 22.05 6.95 -17.82
CA VAL A 124 21.10 6.04 -17.19
C VAL A 124 21.43 4.61 -17.59
N ASP A 125 21.94 3.83 -16.65
CA ASP A 125 22.27 2.42 -16.82
C ASP A 125 21.08 1.48 -16.54
N SER A 126 21.25 0.22 -16.98
CA SER A 126 20.38 -0.87 -16.52
C SER A 126 20.63 -1.09 -15.02
N GLY A 127 19.61 -0.91 -14.18
CA GLY A 127 19.77 -0.86 -12.72
C GLY A 127 19.31 0.44 -12.10
N GLU A 128 19.33 1.52 -12.87
CA GLU A 128 19.16 2.88 -12.39
C GLU A 128 17.74 3.43 -12.60
N THR A 129 16.99 2.82 -13.50
CA THR A 129 15.54 3.03 -13.64
C THR A 129 14.80 2.06 -12.74
N ILE A 130 14.07 2.60 -11.78
CA ILE A 130 13.32 1.83 -10.78
C ILE A 130 11.84 1.98 -11.09
N ILE A 131 11.13 0.86 -11.23
CA ILE A 131 9.70 0.82 -11.49
C ILE A 131 9.00 0.06 -10.36
N TYR A 132 7.96 0.66 -9.81
CA TYR A 132 7.03 0.02 -8.89
C TYR A 132 5.64 -0.08 -9.51
N GLY A 133 4.99 -1.23 -9.35
CA GLY A 133 3.65 -1.49 -9.85
C GLY A 133 3.09 -2.79 -9.31
N LEU A 134 1.88 -3.15 -9.70
CA LEU A 134 1.24 -4.41 -9.34
C LEU A 134 1.21 -5.36 -10.53
N TYR A 135 1.28 -6.66 -10.23
CA TYR A 135 1.19 -7.73 -11.23
C TYR A 135 0.72 -9.03 -10.58
N ASP A 136 0.12 -9.95 -11.34
CA ASP A 136 -0.27 -11.27 -10.78
C ASP A 136 0.89 -12.27 -10.90
N TYR A 137 1.50 -12.64 -9.76
CA TYR A 137 2.61 -13.59 -9.71
C TYR A 137 2.15 -15.00 -9.26
N PRO A 138 2.68 -16.07 -9.89
CA PRO A 138 3.56 -16.08 -11.07
C PRO A 138 2.77 -15.86 -12.36
N VAL A 139 3.33 -15.09 -13.30
CA VAL A 139 2.74 -14.81 -14.63
C VAL A 139 2.29 -16.07 -15.39
N SER A 140 2.96 -17.22 -15.18
CA SER A 140 2.58 -18.47 -15.83
C SER A 140 1.32 -19.14 -15.26
N SER A 141 0.86 -18.72 -14.08
CA SER A 141 -0.29 -19.29 -13.36
C SER A 141 -0.88 -18.23 -12.42
N PRO A 142 -1.51 -17.18 -12.98
CA PRO A 142 -2.08 -16.09 -12.21
C PRO A 142 -3.15 -16.60 -11.24
N ASN A 143 -3.20 -16.01 -10.05
CA ASN A 143 -4.02 -16.45 -8.94
C ASN A 143 -5.18 -15.47 -8.61
N THR A 144 -5.38 -14.44 -9.43
CA THR A 144 -6.36 -13.34 -9.29
C THR A 144 -6.12 -12.37 -8.13
N ILE A 145 -5.06 -12.59 -7.35
CA ILE A 145 -4.57 -11.66 -6.35
C ILE A 145 -3.29 -11.06 -6.91
N VAL A 146 -3.29 -9.74 -7.08
CA VAL A 146 -2.10 -9.04 -7.53
C VAL A 146 -1.06 -8.93 -6.41
N ASP A 147 0.17 -8.72 -6.82
CA ASP A 147 1.34 -8.67 -5.98
C ASP A 147 2.14 -7.43 -6.35
N LEU A 148 2.89 -6.88 -5.39
CA LEU A 148 3.77 -5.74 -5.64
C LEU A 148 5.08 -6.23 -6.24
N TYR A 149 5.49 -5.61 -7.35
CA TYR A 149 6.83 -5.80 -7.91
C TYR A 149 7.68 -4.55 -7.81
N LYS A 150 8.97 -4.80 -7.99
CA LYS A 150 9.99 -3.82 -8.33
C LYS A 150 10.75 -4.30 -9.55
N ASP A 151 10.99 -3.40 -10.51
CA ASP A 151 11.91 -3.64 -11.62
C ASP A 151 13.08 -2.65 -11.53
N GLU A 152 14.29 -3.15 -11.72
CA GLU A 152 15.54 -2.37 -11.78
C GLU A 152 16.29 -2.71 -13.08
N GLY A 153 15.57 -3.01 -14.17
CA GLY A 153 16.15 -3.34 -15.48
C GLY A 153 16.52 -4.81 -15.70
N ALA A 154 16.33 -5.68 -14.69
CA ALA A 154 16.50 -7.14 -14.82
C ALA A 154 15.15 -7.90 -14.92
N GLY A 155 14.04 -7.17 -15.04
CA GLY A 155 12.68 -7.70 -15.03
C GLY A 155 12.05 -7.63 -13.64
N ARG A 156 10.73 -7.83 -13.62
CA ARG A 156 9.90 -7.70 -12.40
C ARG A 156 10.31 -8.70 -11.31
N GLN A 157 10.67 -8.17 -10.15
CA GLN A 157 10.96 -8.91 -8.93
C GLN A 157 9.82 -8.76 -7.94
N LEU A 158 9.34 -9.88 -7.40
CA LEU A 158 8.31 -9.91 -6.37
C LEU A 158 8.81 -9.27 -5.07
N LEU A 159 8.12 -8.24 -4.59
CA LEU A 159 8.40 -7.61 -3.30
C LEU A 159 7.44 -8.03 -2.19
N ALA A 160 6.15 -8.09 -2.51
CA ALA A 160 5.12 -8.45 -1.54
C ALA A 160 3.93 -9.11 -2.22
N GLN A 161 3.48 -10.22 -1.62
CA GLN A 161 2.29 -10.91 -2.09
C GLN A 161 1.00 -10.38 -1.46
N GLY A 162 -0.13 -10.60 -2.14
CA GLY A 162 -1.44 -10.31 -1.56
C GLY A 162 -1.71 -8.81 -1.46
N ILE A 163 -1.37 -8.07 -2.51
CA ILE A 163 -1.70 -6.65 -2.61
C ILE A 163 -3.00 -6.53 -3.39
N GLU A 164 -3.90 -5.67 -2.96
CA GLU A 164 -5.17 -5.45 -3.64
C GLU A 164 -5.17 -4.13 -4.40
N ALA A 165 -4.49 -3.12 -3.84
CA ALA A 165 -4.31 -1.84 -4.50
C ALA A 165 -3.06 -1.12 -3.99
N ILE A 166 -2.47 -0.33 -4.88
CA ILE A 166 -1.43 0.66 -4.57
C ILE A 166 -1.90 2.01 -5.11
N GLY A 167 -1.55 3.09 -4.41
CA GLY A 167 -1.83 4.44 -4.86
C GLY A 167 -0.66 5.34 -4.55
N PHE A 168 -0.45 6.33 -5.41
CA PHE A 168 0.53 7.39 -5.23
C PHE A 168 -0.13 8.75 -5.39
N ALA A 169 0.35 9.73 -4.63
CA ALA A 169 0.04 11.13 -4.79
C ALA A 169 1.29 11.95 -4.52
N TYR A 170 1.37 13.11 -5.14
CA TYR A 170 2.61 13.86 -5.26
C TYR A 170 2.40 15.26 -4.71
N ALA A 171 3.30 15.67 -3.83
CA ALA A 171 3.42 17.06 -3.40
C ALA A 171 4.53 17.72 -4.21
N PHE A 172 4.30 18.96 -4.60
CA PHE A 172 5.12 19.67 -5.58
C PHE A 172 5.46 21.09 -5.11
N ASP A 173 6.38 21.71 -5.84
CA ASP A 173 6.75 23.12 -5.72
C ASP A 173 6.41 23.81 -7.04
N SER A 174 5.26 24.49 -7.10
CA SER A 174 4.84 25.25 -8.29
C SER A 174 5.21 26.72 -8.22
N ASP A 175 5.83 27.16 -7.11
CA ASP A 175 6.07 28.56 -6.84
C ASP A 175 6.92 29.20 -7.96
N PRO A 176 6.43 30.28 -8.60
CA PRO A 176 7.17 30.95 -9.64
C PRO A 176 8.33 31.74 -9.01
N VAL A 177 9.56 31.25 -9.18
CA VAL A 177 10.78 31.98 -8.79
C VAL A 177 11.53 32.42 -10.03
N ASP A 178 11.91 33.69 -10.08
CA ASP A 178 12.87 34.25 -11.05
C ASP A 178 14.21 34.37 -10.30
N THR A 179 15.01 33.32 -10.33
CA THR A 179 16.27 33.18 -9.59
C THR A 179 17.40 33.94 -10.27
N ASP A 180 17.33 34.11 -11.59
CA ASP A 180 18.37 34.78 -12.37
C ASP A 180 18.06 36.27 -12.69
N GLY A 181 16.85 36.72 -12.40
CA GLY A 181 16.40 38.11 -12.52
C GLY A 181 16.13 38.55 -13.95
N ASP A 182 15.91 37.61 -14.88
CA ASP A 182 15.68 37.90 -16.29
C ASP A 182 14.21 38.25 -16.62
N GLY A 183 13.32 38.16 -15.63
CA GLY A 183 11.89 38.43 -15.77
C GLY A 183 11.09 37.26 -16.32
N ALA A 184 11.70 36.09 -16.52
CA ALA A 184 11.05 34.82 -16.76
C ALA A 184 11.03 34.00 -15.46
N THR A 185 10.02 33.15 -15.35
CA THR A 185 9.92 32.21 -14.23
C THR A 185 10.85 31.02 -14.49
N ASP A 186 11.71 30.69 -13.54
CA ASP A 186 12.58 29.53 -13.64
C ASP A 186 11.83 28.20 -13.57
N THR A 187 12.53 27.17 -14.04
CA THR A 187 12.08 25.78 -13.98
C THR A 187 11.99 25.23 -12.56
N TYR A 188 12.70 25.82 -11.58
CA TYR A 188 12.79 25.35 -10.19
C TYR A 188 12.12 26.36 -9.25
N GLY A 189 11.23 25.89 -8.38
CA GLY A 189 10.55 26.74 -7.40
C GLY A 189 11.43 27.08 -6.19
N ASN A 190 10.81 27.56 -5.11
CA ASN A 190 11.55 28.07 -3.94
C ASN A 190 12.11 26.97 -3.01
N GLY A 191 11.97 25.70 -3.38
CA GLY A 191 12.38 24.53 -2.60
C GLY A 191 11.43 24.24 -1.43
N SER A 192 10.19 24.73 -1.51
CA SER A 192 9.14 24.49 -0.51
C SER A 192 7.95 23.78 -1.13
N ILE A 193 7.30 22.92 -0.35
CA ILE A 193 6.10 22.21 -0.79
C ILE A 193 4.92 23.17 -0.74
N ASP A 194 4.16 23.22 -1.82
CA ASP A 194 2.96 24.02 -1.91
C ASP A 194 1.89 23.56 -0.92
N MET A 195 1.25 24.56 -0.29
CA MET A 195 0.20 24.35 0.70
C MET A 195 -1.07 25.07 0.30
N ASP A 196 -2.20 24.55 0.76
CA ASP A 196 -3.51 25.20 0.60
C ASP A 196 -3.65 26.44 1.50
N ALA A 197 -4.80 27.12 1.43
CA ALA A 197 -5.11 28.28 2.27
C ALA A 197 -5.18 27.96 3.79
N SER A 198 -5.31 26.68 4.14
CA SER A 198 -5.36 26.14 5.50
C SER A 198 -3.99 25.67 6.01
N ASN A 199 -2.94 25.81 5.20
CA ASN A 199 -1.57 25.36 5.48
C ASN A 199 -1.41 23.82 5.50
N ASN A 200 -2.23 23.11 4.73
CA ASN A 200 -2.11 21.68 4.46
C ASN A 200 -1.35 21.42 3.16
N ILE A 201 -0.62 20.31 3.06
CA ILE A 201 0.11 19.94 1.84
C ILE A 201 -0.88 19.62 0.72
N ILE A 202 -0.68 20.22 -0.46
CA ILE A 202 -1.46 19.87 -1.64
C ILE A 202 -0.93 18.57 -2.22
N TRP A 203 -1.79 17.56 -2.29
CA TRP A 203 -1.51 16.26 -2.88
C TRP A 203 -2.20 16.14 -4.23
N ALA A 204 -1.43 16.05 -5.30
CA ALA A 204 -1.95 15.92 -6.65
C ALA A 204 -1.57 14.59 -7.32
N ILE A 205 -2.30 14.26 -8.37
CA ILE A 205 -2.02 13.14 -9.28
C ILE A 205 -1.96 13.66 -10.71
N ASP A 206 -1.35 12.87 -11.58
CA ASP A 206 -1.49 12.99 -13.03
C ASP A 206 -2.70 12.13 -13.44
N SER A 207 -3.82 12.77 -13.77
CA SER A 207 -5.08 12.07 -13.99
C SER A 207 -5.29 11.58 -15.43
N ASP A 208 -4.50 12.06 -16.38
CA ASP A 208 -4.60 11.74 -17.81
C ASP A 208 -3.30 11.15 -18.41
N ASN A 209 -2.33 10.81 -17.55
CA ASN A 209 -1.01 10.26 -17.88
C ASN A 209 -0.24 11.17 -18.87
N ASP A 210 -0.39 12.49 -18.75
CA ASP A 210 0.31 13.45 -19.60
C ASP A 210 1.65 13.95 -19.03
N GLN A 211 2.07 13.37 -17.90
CA GLN A 211 3.23 13.72 -17.10
C GLN A 211 3.15 15.10 -16.46
N PHE A 212 1.94 15.63 -16.30
CA PHE A 212 1.68 16.80 -15.48
C PHE A 212 0.70 16.46 -14.37
N LEU A 213 1.00 16.95 -13.17
CA LEU A 213 0.06 16.90 -12.06
C LEU A 213 -1.05 17.92 -12.33
N ASP A 214 -2.27 17.43 -12.40
CA ASP A 214 -3.44 18.19 -12.85
C ASP A 214 -4.61 18.18 -11.84
N LYS A 215 -4.65 17.21 -10.91
CA LYS A 215 -5.77 17.07 -9.96
C LYS A 215 -5.33 16.86 -8.51
N ALA A 216 -5.76 17.76 -7.64
CA ALA A 216 -5.68 17.58 -6.19
C ALA A 216 -6.66 16.50 -5.69
N LEU A 217 -6.27 15.74 -4.66
CA LEU A 217 -7.11 14.67 -4.09
C LEU A 217 -7.89 15.10 -2.83
N ASP A 218 -7.36 16.06 -2.07
CA ASP A 218 -8.02 16.59 -0.87
C ASP A 218 -9.08 17.62 -1.28
N THR A 219 -10.35 17.20 -1.26
CA THR A 219 -11.48 17.99 -1.77
C THR A 219 -12.10 18.86 -0.67
N ASP A 220 -12.05 18.42 0.59
CA ASP A 220 -12.61 19.16 1.71
C ASP A 220 -11.57 20.03 2.46
N ALA A 221 -10.31 19.98 2.02
CA ALA A 221 -9.17 20.78 2.46
C ALA A 221 -8.85 20.59 3.95
N ASP A 222 -9.01 19.36 4.45
CA ASP A 222 -8.68 18.99 5.83
C ASP A 222 -7.24 18.48 6.00
N GLY A 223 -6.52 18.27 4.89
CA GLY A 223 -5.12 17.83 4.83
C GLY A 223 -4.93 16.31 4.79
N ASP A 224 -6.00 15.55 5.01
CA ASP A 224 -6.04 14.11 4.85
C ASP A 224 -6.66 13.73 3.49
N ILE A 225 -6.43 12.50 3.07
CA ILE A 225 -7.10 11.95 1.87
C ILE A 225 -7.82 10.71 2.35
N ASP A 226 -9.12 10.83 2.53
CA ASP A 226 -9.96 9.86 3.18
C ASP A 226 -11.37 9.76 2.56
N MET A 227 -12.29 9.16 3.30
CA MET A 227 -13.64 8.90 2.81
C MET A 227 -14.48 10.17 2.62
N SER A 228 -14.13 11.26 3.29
CA SER A 228 -14.80 12.57 3.30
C SER A 228 -14.55 13.36 2.02
N ASP A 229 -13.45 13.07 1.33
CA ASP A 229 -13.11 13.65 0.02
C ASP A 229 -14.07 13.20 -1.07
N THR A 230 -14.89 14.14 -1.54
CA THR A 230 -16.02 13.95 -2.47
C THR A 230 -17.18 13.11 -1.89
N PRO A 231 -18.45 13.44 -2.24
CA PRO A 231 -19.60 12.61 -1.89
C PRO A 231 -19.50 11.19 -2.48
N GLY A 232 -19.83 10.18 -1.68
CA GLY A 232 -19.70 8.76 -2.07
C GLY A 232 -20.35 8.40 -3.41
N GLY A 233 -19.60 7.64 -4.23
CA GLY A 233 -20.01 7.21 -5.59
C GLY A 233 -19.34 7.99 -6.73
N ILE A 234 -18.52 8.98 -6.39
CA ILE A 234 -17.74 9.79 -7.32
C ILE A 234 -16.25 9.51 -7.07
N ALA A 235 -15.43 9.44 -8.12
CA ALA A 235 -13.99 9.29 -7.99
C ALA A 235 -13.40 10.50 -7.27
N ILE A 236 -12.41 10.30 -6.39
CA ILE A 236 -11.86 11.35 -5.52
C ILE A 236 -11.23 12.50 -6.34
N ASN A 237 -10.94 12.25 -7.62
CA ASN A 237 -10.40 13.20 -8.59
C ASN A 237 -11.47 13.99 -9.39
N SER A 238 -12.74 14.06 -8.96
CA SER A 238 -13.82 14.66 -9.79
C SER A 238 -14.20 16.10 -9.44
N VAL A 239 -13.78 16.64 -8.30
CA VAL A 239 -14.10 18.01 -7.90
C VAL A 239 -12.90 18.59 -7.18
N THR A 240 -12.30 19.66 -7.71
CA THR A 240 -11.27 20.39 -6.98
C THR A 240 -11.54 21.88 -6.97
N THR A 241 -11.33 22.48 -5.80
CA THR A 241 -11.17 23.93 -5.59
C THR A 241 -9.80 24.42 -6.12
N TYR A 242 -8.90 23.47 -6.40
CA TYR A 242 -7.59 23.63 -7.05
C TYR A 242 -7.55 22.74 -8.29
N ASP A 243 -8.15 23.23 -9.36
CA ASP A 243 -8.14 22.60 -10.67
C ASP A 243 -6.88 23.03 -11.43
N LEU A 244 -5.88 22.15 -11.50
CA LEU A 244 -4.65 22.41 -12.24
C LEU A 244 -4.81 22.04 -13.74
N THR A 245 -6.03 21.68 -14.18
CA THR A 245 -6.31 21.31 -15.58
C THR A 245 -6.28 22.49 -16.56
N GLU A 246 -6.36 23.74 -16.08
CA GLU A 246 -6.18 24.92 -16.95
C GLU A 246 -4.71 25.05 -17.40
N ILE A 247 -4.50 25.18 -18.72
CA ILE A 247 -3.19 25.39 -19.35
C ILE A 247 -2.53 26.62 -18.72
N GLY A 248 -1.56 26.39 -17.83
CA GLY A 248 -0.88 27.43 -17.04
C GLY A 248 -0.68 27.08 -15.56
N ASN A 249 -1.48 26.14 -15.03
CA ASN A 249 -1.39 25.67 -13.63
C ASN A 249 -0.91 24.20 -13.52
N LYS A 250 -0.77 23.48 -14.64
CA LYS A 250 -0.19 22.14 -14.70
C LYS A 250 1.24 22.14 -14.15
N VAL A 251 1.56 21.17 -13.30
CA VAL A 251 2.87 21.06 -12.66
C VAL A 251 3.64 19.88 -13.24
N ASP A 252 4.80 20.15 -13.83
CA ASP A 252 5.70 19.11 -14.36
C ASP A 252 6.12 18.16 -13.22
N ILE A 253 6.08 16.85 -13.46
CA ILE A 253 6.47 15.79 -12.51
C ILE A 253 7.92 15.93 -12.00
N LYS A 254 8.78 16.68 -12.70
CA LYS A 254 10.13 17.03 -12.22
C LYS A 254 10.12 17.92 -10.97
N ARG A 255 9.00 18.61 -10.68
CA ARG A 255 8.83 19.47 -9.50
C ARG A 255 8.29 18.73 -8.28
N ILE A 256 8.24 17.40 -8.32
CA ILE A 256 7.76 16.59 -7.20
C ILE A 256 8.79 16.58 -6.07
N MET A 257 8.36 17.01 -4.89
CA MET A 257 9.16 17.07 -3.68
C MET A 257 8.83 15.95 -2.69
N ALA A 258 7.62 15.40 -2.74
CA ALA A 258 7.22 14.29 -1.86
C ALA A 258 6.22 13.35 -2.52
N VAL A 259 6.23 12.10 -2.08
CA VAL A 259 5.28 11.06 -2.50
C VAL A 259 4.54 10.54 -1.27
N LYS A 260 3.20 10.55 -1.33
CA LYS A 260 2.32 9.82 -0.41
C LYS A 260 1.94 8.50 -1.06
N ILE A 261 2.11 7.43 -0.30
CA ILE A 261 2.00 6.05 -0.77
C ILE A 261 0.92 5.36 0.04
N TRP A 262 -0.01 4.71 -0.64
CA TRP A 262 -1.02 3.82 -0.04
C TRP A 262 -0.79 2.41 -0.56
N ILE A 263 -0.73 1.43 0.34
CA ILE A 263 -0.69 0.01 -0.02
C ILE A 263 -1.79 -0.70 0.77
N LEU A 264 -2.75 -1.28 0.06
CA LEU A 264 -3.79 -2.12 0.62
C LEU A 264 -3.42 -3.58 0.40
N ALA A 265 -3.10 -4.30 1.48
CA ALA A 265 -2.94 -5.74 1.41
C ALA A 265 -4.24 -6.47 1.74
N LYS A 266 -4.42 -7.62 1.11
CA LYS A 266 -5.48 -8.59 1.33
C LYS A 266 -4.85 -9.90 1.80
N ALA A 267 -5.46 -10.55 2.79
CA ALA A 267 -4.98 -11.83 3.28
C ALA A 267 -4.99 -12.89 2.17
N ILE A 268 -3.97 -13.75 2.13
CA ILE A 268 -3.88 -14.82 1.11
C ILE A 268 -4.98 -15.88 1.30
N LYS A 269 -5.44 -16.06 2.55
CA LYS A 269 -6.49 -17.03 2.89
C LYS A 269 -7.67 -16.34 3.57
N LYS A 270 -8.87 -16.76 3.17
CA LYS A 270 -10.12 -16.39 3.83
C LYS A 270 -10.12 -16.76 5.31
N THR A 271 -10.76 -15.93 6.14
CA THR A 271 -10.92 -16.18 7.57
C THR A 271 -12.39 -16.43 7.86
N GLU A 272 -12.78 -17.70 7.97
CA GLU A 272 -14.18 -18.11 8.10
C GLU A 272 -14.90 -17.39 9.24
N GLY A 273 -16.01 -16.71 8.90
CA GLY A 273 -16.80 -15.90 9.83
C GLY A 273 -16.25 -14.50 10.12
N TYR A 274 -15.22 -14.05 9.38
CA TYR A 274 -14.86 -12.63 9.31
C TYR A 274 -15.83 -11.92 8.38
N SER A 275 -16.30 -10.74 8.78
CA SER A 275 -17.15 -9.90 7.93
C SER A 275 -16.41 -8.63 7.53
N CYS A 276 -16.29 -8.41 6.22
CA CYS A 276 -15.75 -7.19 5.62
C CYS A 276 -16.86 -6.21 5.19
N SER A 277 -18.13 -6.54 5.43
CA SER A 277 -19.29 -5.74 5.03
C SER A 277 -19.20 -4.30 5.55
N GLY A 278 -19.32 -3.34 4.64
CA GLY A 278 -19.29 -1.90 4.94
C GLY A 278 -17.89 -1.31 5.16
N GLN A 279 -16.82 -2.09 4.98
CA GLN A 279 -15.46 -1.54 4.97
C GLN A 279 -15.16 -0.94 3.59
N THR A 280 -14.70 0.30 3.54
CA THR A 280 -14.20 0.92 2.30
C THR A 280 -12.87 1.58 2.63
N TYR A 281 -11.90 1.38 1.75
CA TYR A 281 -10.54 1.88 1.87
C TYR A 281 -10.30 2.90 0.78
N VAL A 282 -9.64 4.00 1.12
CA VAL A 282 -9.17 5.00 0.14
C VAL A 282 -7.70 4.73 -0.15
N VAL A 283 -7.38 4.59 -1.43
CA VAL A 283 -6.04 4.29 -1.94
C VAL A 283 -5.78 5.24 -3.10
N GLY A 284 -5.05 6.33 -2.83
CA GLY A 284 -4.87 7.42 -3.79
C GLY A 284 -6.21 8.00 -4.24
N ASN A 285 -6.49 7.94 -5.55
CA ASN A 285 -7.73 8.41 -6.15
C ASN A 285 -8.88 7.40 -6.14
N LYS A 286 -8.68 6.19 -5.58
CA LYS A 286 -9.64 5.09 -5.67
C LYS A 286 -10.26 4.73 -4.33
N ARG A 287 -11.52 4.31 -4.38
CA ARG A 287 -12.25 3.70 -3.27
C ARG A 287 -12.31 2.19 -3.49
N VAL A 288 -11.61 1.44 -2.66
CA VAL A 288 -11.60 -0.02 -2.69
C VAL A 288 -12.53 -0.52 -1.61
N ALA A 289 -13.66 -1.09 -2.02
CA ALA A 289 -14.61 -1.76 -1.14
C ALA A 289 -14.70 -3.24 -1.53
N PRO A 290 -14.88 -4.15 -0.56
CA PRO A 290 -15.36 -5.49 -0.86
C PRO A 290 -16.71 -5.37 -1.59
N VAL A 291 -16.78 -5.86 -2.82
CA VAL A 291 -17.94 -5.65 -3.69
C VAL A 291 -19.10 -6.55 -3.21
N PRO A 292 -20.26 -6.00 -2.83
CA PRO A 292 -21.44 -6.81 -2.55
C PRO A 292 -21.87 -7.60 -3.81
N PRO A 293 -22.32 -8.87 -3.68
CA PRO A 293 -22.96 -9.46 -2.51
C PRO A 293 -22.05 -10.30 -1.62
N ASP A 294 -20.76 -10.45 -1.95
CA ASP A 294 -19.90 -11.42 -1.29
C ASP A 294 -19.04 -10.73 -0.23
N ASP A 295 -19.43 -10.91 1.02
CA ASP A 295 -18.51 -10.80 2.15
C ASP A 295 -17.41 -11.83 1.92
N ASP A 296 -16.32 -11.40 1.31
CA ASP A 296 -15.28 -12.30 0.82
C ASP A 296 -14.46 -12.93 1.95
N GLU A 297 -14.77 -12.60 3.21
CA GLU A 297 -14.12 -13.08 4.43
C GLU A 297 -12.59 -12.83 4.44
N TYR A 298 -12.10 -11.95 3.57
CA TYR A 298 -10.69 -11.60 3.50
C TYR A 298 -10.39 -10.40 4.38
N MET A 299 -9.42 -10.57 5.27
CA MET A 299 -8.88 -9.47 6.06
C MET A 299 -8.04 -8.56 5.17
N ARG A 300 -8.20 -7.25 5.36
CA ARG A 300 -7.45 -6.23 4.65
C ARG A 300 -6.68 -5.35 5.60
N ARG A 301 -5.57 -4.78 5.14
CA ARG A 301 -4.80 -3.80 5.88
C ARG A 301 -4.27 -2.73 4.95
N LEU A 302 -4.68 -1.49 5.21
CA LEU A 302 -4.13 -0.31 4.57
C LEU A 302 -2.87 0.15 5.34
N MET A 303 -1.82 0.44 4.61
CA MET A 303 -0.62 1.13 5.12
C MET A 303 -0.40 2.39 4.29
N VAL A 304 -0.25 3.52 4.97
CA VAL A 304 0.01 4.83 4.35
C VAL A 304 1.34 5.36 4.86
N ASN A 305 2.15 5.93 3.97
CA ASN A 305 3.39 6.59 4.34
C ASN A 305 3.67 7.77 3.42
N THR A 306 4.37 8.78 3.93
CA THR A 306 4.82 9.95 3.17
C THR A 306 6.33 10.01 3.15
N VAL A 307 6.89 10.25 1.97
CA VAL A 307 8.33 10.22 1.72
C VAL A 307 8.75 11.47 0.98
N MET A 308 9.70 12.21 1.54
CA MET A 308 10.30 13.36 0.87
C MET A 308 11.37 12.87 -0.13
N CYS A 309 11.29 13.37 -1.36
CA CYS A 309 12.29 13.19 -2.41
C CYS A 309 13.42 14.19 -2.16
N ARG A 310 14.51 13.73 -1.53
CA ARG A 310 15.58 14.65 -1.10
C ARG A 310 16.47 15.14 -2.24
N ASN A 311 16.50 14.42 -3.36
CA ASN A 311 17.36 14.73 -4.49
C ASN A 311 16.57 15.18 -5.73
N ALA A 312 15.24 15.31 -5.65
CA ALA A 312 14.39 15.63 -6.81
C ALA A 312 14.24 17.14 -7.09
N ALA A 313 14.77 18.01 -6.24
CA ALA A 313 14.53 19.46 -6.28
C ALA A 313 15.82 20.32 -6.38
N LEU A 314 16.90 19.78 -6.97
CA LEU A 314 18.18 20.49 -7.12
C LEU A 314 18.70 20.45 -8.56
#